data_AF-A0A3B9QVH5-F1
#
_entry.id   AF-A0A3B9QVH5-F1
#
_cell.length_a   1.000
_cell.length_b   1.000
_cell.length_c   1.000
_cell.angle_alpha   90.00
_cell.angle_beta   90.00
_cell.angle_gamma   90.00
#
_symmetry.space_group_name_H-M   'P 1'
#
loop_
_entity.id
_entity.type
_entity.pdbx_description
1 polymer ?
#
loop_
_entity_poly.entity_id
_entity_poly.type
_entity_poly.pdbx_seq_one_letter_code
_entity_poly.pdbx_strand_id
1 'polypeptide(L)'
;MAIPAGIALLLGYEQQMLLITGGFFIIIYGEGHRFRSRLKIMVTAGLLLSLGQMAGAFVGSVVWPAIDAGGSDWWMLLIALYATAVSAVVVFMQNALRLPPPGGFFIIMVSGGATMVAKQGMNPVEVGGWALLGAATATVIGMLPALWGLHRPETTAVERLEKAVASYTADPAPTVARTHQVETLLVTTWYILFDAGHARGGESTSRVVPSESTTLSEELVQRTLTAHVRLARSNPSVGRRDDSAAEELTDTPNYIDLSRHTVPLARPSIRYRVYRSLHWYSQATMASIKVTVACLGAGVLGIACGFDRPDWA
;
A
#
# COMPACT_ATOMS: atom_id res chain seq x y z
N MET A 1 -12.86 -10.84 9.02
CA MET A 1 -13.28 -10.22 10.28
C MET A 1 -14.22 -11.10 11.08
N ALA A 2 -15.43 -11.41 10.58
CA ALA A 2 -16.50 -12.03 11.39
C ALA A 2 -16.15 -13.36 12.11
N ILE A 3 -15.35 -14.25 11.51
CA ILE A 3 -15.08 -15.56 12.11
C ILE A 3 -14.09 -15.48 13.30
N PRO A 4 -12.83 -15.03 13.15
CA PRO A 4 -11.89 -14.98 14.27
C PRO A 4 -12.28 -13.94 15.33
N ALA A 5 -12.77 -12.77 14.92
CA ALA A 5 -13.24 -11.74 15.84
C ALA A 5 -14.53 -12.17 16.56
N GLY A 6 -15.45 -12.86 15.87
CA GLY A 6 -16.66 -13.40 16.45
C GLY A 6 -16.40 -14.53 17.45
N ILE A 7 -15.43 -15.42 17.18
CA ILE A 7 -15.01 -16.46 18.13
C ILE A 7 -14.41 -15.81 19.39
N ALA A 8 -13.55 -14.80 19.24
CA ALA A 8 -12.99 -14.07 20.38
C ALA A 8 -14.09 -13.39 21.21
N LEU A 9 -15.06 -12.74 20.56
CA LEU A 9 -16.19 -12.09 21.23
C LEU A 9 -17.09 -13.10 21.95
N LEU A 10 -17.39 -14.25 21.33
CA LEU A 10 -18.17 -15.32 21.96
C LEU A 10 -17.48 -15.95 23.17
N LEU A 11 -16.16 -15.89 23.24
CA LEU A 11 -15.35 -16.37 24.36
C LEU A 11 -15.08 -15.28 25.43
N GLY A 12 -15.64 -14.07 25.27
CA GLY A 12 -15.47 -12.96 26.22
C GLY A 12 -14.20 -12.14 26.04
N TYR A 13 -13.47 -12.30 24.94
CA TYR A 13 -12.20 -11.61 24.65
C TYR A 13 -12.40 -10.33 23.83
N GLU A 14 -13.15 -9.37 24.36
CA GLU A 14 -13.52 -8.13 23.65
C GLU A 14 -12.31 -7.24 23.31
N GLN A 15 -11.32 -7.17 24.20
CA GLN A 15 -10.10 -6.36 23.99
C GLN A 15 -9.20 -6.97 22.91
N GLN A 16 -9.06 -8.30 22.93
CA GLN A 16 -8.26 -9.05 21.97
C GLN A 16 -8.92 -9.03 20.58
N MET A 17 -10.25 -8.95 20.51
CA MET A 17 -10.98 -8.80 19.25
C MET A 17 -10.51 -7.57 18.45
N LEU A 18 -10.33 -6.41 19.10
CA LEU A 18 -9.87 -5.18 18.44
C LEU A 18 -8.45 -5.35 17.88
N LEU A 19 -7.57 -6.04 18.61
CA LEU A 19 -6.19 -6.31 18.19
C LEU A 19 -6.13 -7.27 16.99
N ILE A 20 -6.91 -8.35 17.04
CA ILE A 20 -7.05 -9.29 15.92
C ILE A 20 -7.60 -8.56 14.68
N THR A 21 -8.55 -7.65 14.88
CA THR A 21 -9.13 -6.84 13.80
C THR A 21 -8.08 -5.90 13.19
N GLY A 22 -7.25 -5.26 14.03
CA GLY A 22 -6.12 -4.44 13.59
C GLY A 22 -5.17 -5.19 12.66
N GLY A 23 -4.79 -6.41 13.03
CA GLY A 23 -3.95 -7.28 12.20
C GLY A 23 -4.61 -7.74 10.89
N PHE A 24 -5.94 -7.90 10.88
CA PHE A 24 -6.65 -8.40 9.69
C PHE A 24 -6.72 -7.36 8.56
N PHE A 25 -6.54 -6.06 8.82
CA PHE A 25 -6.49 -5.02 7.78
C PHE A 25 -5.44 -5.27 6.69
N ILE A 26 -4.47 -6.16 6.93
CA ILE A 26 -3.51 -6.58 5.90
C ILE A 26 -4.18 -7.15 4.64
N ILE A 27 -5.44 -7.61 4.73
CA ILE A 27 -6.16 -8.23 3.61
C ILE A 27 -6.25 -7.29 2.40
N ILE A 28 -6.40 -5.98 2.66
CA ILE A 28 -6.55 -4.93 1.65
C ILE A 28 -5.24 -4.78 0.86
N TYR A 29 -4.08 -4.97 1.50
CA TYR A 29 -2.77 -4.89 0.84
C TYR A 29 -2.55 -6.03 -0.17
N GLY A 30 -3.29 -7.12 -0.06
CA GLY A 30 -3.15 -8.25 -0.96
C GLY A 30 -3.90 -8.11 -2.28
N GLU A 31 -4.80 -7.14 -2.42
CA GLU A 31 -5.65 -7.01 -3.62
C GLU A 31 -4.82 -6.66 -4.86
N GLY A 32 -5.22 -7.21 -6.03
CA GLY A 32 -4.60 -6.90 -7.33
C GLY A 32 -3.21 -7.51 -7.59
N HIS A 33 -2.60 -8.19 -6.62
CA HIS A 33 -1.26 -8.77 -6.77
C HIS A 33 -1.31 -10.28 -7.10
N ARG A 34 -0.33 -10.76 -7.87
CA ARG A 34 -0.09 -12.20 -8.07
C ARG A 34 0.09 -12.89 -6.72
N PHE A 35 -0.44 -14.10 -6.54
CA PHE A 35 -0.41 -14.82 -5.25
C PHE A 35 0.98 -14.93 -4.60
N ARG A 36 2.07 -15.15 -5.37
CA ARG A 36 3.43 -15.19 -4.79
C ARG A 36 3.89 -13.83 -4.25
N SER A 37 3.61 -12.75 -4.96
CA SER A 37 3.94 -11.38 -4.55
C SER A 37 2.99 -10.90 -3.44
N ARG A 38 1.70 -11.24 -3.56
CA ARG A 38 0.65 -11.03 -2.56
C ARG A 38 1.05 -11.58 -1.20
N LEU A 39 1.53 -12.83 -1.14
CA LEU A 39 2.00 -13.43 0.11
C LEU A 39 3.12 -12.59 0.75
N LYS A 40 4.12 -12.18 -0.03
CA LYS A 40 5.22 -11.35 0.48
C LYS A 40 4.73 -10.00 0.99
N ILE A 41 3.83 -9.35 0.26
CA ILE A 41 3.26 -8.05 0.64
C ILE A 41 2.44 -8.17 1.93
N MET A 42 1.54 -9.16 2.00
CA MET A 42 0.70 -9.40 3.17
C MET A 42 1.52 -9.75 4.41
N VAL A 43 2.54 -10.60 4.28
CA VAL A 43 3.45 -10.93 5.39
C VAL A 43 4.24 -9.70 5.84
N THR A 44 4.78 -8.92 4.90
CA THR A 44 5.53 -7.70 5.23
C THR A 44 4.64 -6.67 5.93
N ALA A 45 3.45 -6.42 5.40
CA ALA A 45 2.48 -5.50 6.01
C ALA A 45 2.02 -5.99 7.39
N GLY A 46 1.77 -7.29 7.54
CA GLY A 46 1.37 -7.90 8.82
C GLY A 46 2.46 -7.82 9.88
N LEU A 47 3.72 -8.02 9.50
CA LEU A 47 4.86 -7.83 10.40
C LEU A 47 5.00 -6.36 10.80
N LEU A 48 4.93 -5.42 9.86
CA LEU A 48 5.01 -3.99 10.16
C LEU A 48 3.88 -3.52 11.08
N LEU A 49 2.64 -3.94 10.80
CA LEU A 49 1.48 -3.64 11.65
C LEU A 49 1.66 -4.19 13.06
N SER A 50 2.04 -5.47 13.19
CA SER A 50 2.13 -6.12 14.49
C SER A 50 3.29 -5.59 15.32
N LEU A 51 4.45 -5.33 14.70
CA LEU A 51 5.59 -4.71 15.36
C LEU A 51 5.27 -3.25 15.76
N GLY A 52 4.55 -2.54 14.90
CA GLY A 52 4.04 -1.21 15.20
C GLY A 52 3.13 -1.23 16.44
N GLN A 53 2.12 -2.09 16.47
CA GLN A 53 1.24 -2.24 17.64
C GLN A 53 1.99 -2.62 18.91
N MET A 54 2.94 -3.56 18.82
CA MET A 54 3.77 -3.96 19.96
C MET A 54 4.60 -2.78 20.48
N ALA A 55 5.22 -2.01 19.59
CA ALA A 55 6.00 -0.82 19.96
C ALA A 55 5.12 0.28 20.57
N GLY A 56 3.93 0.51 20.02
CA GLY A 56 2.96 1.46 20.57
C GLY A 56 2.50 1.05 21.97
N ALA A 57 2.14 -0.23 22.16
CA ALA A 57 1.77 -0.75 23.47
C ALA A 57 2.93 -0.65 24.48
N PHE A 58 4.18 -0.87 24.04
CA PHE A 58 5.36 -0.69 24.88
C PHE A 58 5.52 0.77 25.33
N VAL A 59 5.39 1.72 24.41
CA VAL A 59 5.38 3.16 24.71
C VAL A 59 4.29 3.49 25.73
N GLY A 60 3.07 2.99 25.52
CA GLY A 60 1.97 3.15 26.47
C GLY A 60 2.27 2.58 27.86
N SER A 61 2.92 1.41 27.92
CA SER A 61 3.26 0.74 29.18
C SER A 61 4.30 1.50 30.02
N VAL A 62 5.03 2.44 29.41
CA VAL A 62 5.94 3.35 30.13
C VAL A 62 5.21 4.62 30.55
N VAL A 63 4.39 5.18 29.67
CA VAL A 63 3.75 6.49 29.86
C VAL A 63 2.64 6.45 30.92
N TRP A 64 1.71 5.50 30.82
CA TRP A 64 0.54 5.49 31.71
C TRP A 64 0.89 5.23 33.17
N PRO A 65 1.74 4.25 33.53
CA PRO A 65 2.13 4.07 34.93
C PRO A 65 2.87 5.28 35.52
N ALA A 66 3.62 6.03 34.71
CA ALA A 66 4.30 7.24 35.16
C ALA A 66 3.32 8.37 35.49
N ILE A 67 2.24 8.50 34.70
CA ILE A 67 1.14 9.44 34.96
C ILE A 67 0.34 8.99 36.19
N ASP A 68 -0.05 7.72 36.25
CA ASP A 68 -0.84 7.15 37.36
C ASP A 68 -0.11 7.23 38.71
N ALA A 69 1.23 7.21 38.70
CA ALA A 69 2.07 7.41 39.88
C ALA A 69 2.17 8.89 40.34
N GLY A 70 1.40 9.80 39.73
CA GLY A 70 1.40 11.24 40.02
C GLY A 70 2.41 12.04 39.21
N GLY A 71 2.94 11.48 38.12
CA GLY A 71 3.80 12.19 37.18
C GLY A 71 3.04 13.26 36.37
N SER A 72 3.79 14.10 35.66
CA SER A 72 3.21 15.15 34.82
C SER A 72 2.59 14.60 33.53
N ASP A 73 1.50 15.20 33.06
CA ASP A 73 0.86 14.90 31.77
C ASP A 73 1.82 15.03 30.57
N TRP A 74 2.94 15.75 30.71
CA TRP A 74 3.99 15.83 29.69
C TRP A 74 4.63 14.48 29.33
N TRP A 75 4.43 13.41 30.11
CA TRP A 75 4.77 12.05 29.69
C TRP A 75 4.08 11.64 28.38
N MET A 76 2.92 12.23 28.05
CA MET A 76 2.23 12.07 26.77
C MET A 76 3.07 12.49 25.56
N LEU A 77 4.10 13.32 25.75
CA LEU A 77 5.02 13.71 24.70
C LEU A 77 5.77 12.51 24.12
N LEU A 78 5.98 11.45 24.91
CA LEU A 78 6.59 10.20 24.43
C LEU A 78 5.67 9.46 23.44
N ILE A 79 4.34 9.48 23.67
CA ILE A 79 3.35 8.97 22.71
C ILE A 79 3.36 9.82 21.43
N ALA A 80 3.37 11.15 21.57
CA ALA A 80 3.43 12.07 20.42
C ALA A 80 4.70 11.86 19.58
N LEU A 81 5.86 11.72 20.23
CA LEU A 81 7.14 11.44 19.56
C LEU A 81 7.10 10.10 18.83
N TYR A 82 6.54 9.08 19.44
CA TYR A 82 6.38 7.76 18.83
C TYR A 82 5.48 7.81 17.58
N ALA A 83 4.28 8.38 17.71
CA ALA A 83 3.34 8.52 16.60
C ALA A 83 3.96 9.34 15.45
N THR A 84 4.62 10.45 15.78
CA THR A 84 5.35 11.28 14.81
C THR A 84 6.44 10.48 14.09
N ALA A 85 7.26 9.71 14.82
CA ALA A 85 8.35 8.94 14.23
C ALA A 85 7.82 7.87 13.26
N VAL A 86 6.76 7.16 13.65
CA VAL A 86 6.10 6.17 12.78
C VAL A 86 5.51 6.86 11.55
N SER A 87 4.77 7.95 11.72
CA SER A 87 4.19 8.74 10.63
C SER A 87 5.24 9.25 9.66
N ALA A 88 6.35 9.81 10.15
CA ALA A 88 7.45 10.31 9.31
C ALA A 88 8.03 9.19 8.43
N VAL A 89 8.40 8.06 9.04
CA VAL A 89 8.95 6.91 8.30
C VAL A 89 7.95 6.38 7.28
N VAL A 90 6.70 6.20 7.67
CA VAL A 90 5.67 5.66 6.79
C VAL A 90 5.35 6.61 5.64
N VAL A 91 5.21 7.91 5.89
CA VAL A 91 4.96 8.92 4.86
C VAL A 91 6.13 9.02 3.90
N PHE A 92 7.37 9.00 4.41
CA PHE A 92 8.56 8.95 3.57
C PHE A 92 8.52 7.71 2.65
N MET A 93 8.29 6.52 3.21
CA MET A 93 8.27 5.27 2.45
C MET A 93 7.11 5.24 1.45
N GLN A 94 5.93 5.72 1.82
CA GLN A 94 4.76 5.80 0.95
C GLN A 94 5.03 6.67 -0.28
N ASN A 95 5.68 7.82 -0.10
CA ASN A 95 6.02 8.72 -1.20
C ASN A 95 7.23 8.22 -2.01
N ALA A 96 8.27 7.70 -1.36
CA ALA A 96 9.44 7.14 -2.04
C ALA A 96 9.07 5.93 -2.91
N LEU A 97 8.22 5.06 -2.36
CA LEU A 97 7.73 3.84 -3.00
C LEU A 97 6.43 4.05 -3.80
N ARG A 98 5.86 5.26 -3.80
CA ARG A 98 4.60 5.61 -4.50
C ARG A 98 3.57 4.50 -4.32
N LEU A 99 3.36 4.11 -3.06
CA LEU A 99 2.44 3.02 -2.75
C LEU A 99 1.01 3.47 -3.07
N PRO A 100 0.21 2.63 -3.75
CA PRO A 100 -1.19 2.95 -3.98
C PRO A 100 -1.96 2.98 -2.66
N PRO A 101 -3.11 3.67 -2.60
CA PRO A 101 -4.02 3.58 -1.46
C PRO A 101 -4.37 2.12 -1.14
N PRO A 102 -4.45 1.72 0.16
CA PRO A 102 -4.46 2.56 1.37
C PRO A 102 -3.08 3.02 1.87
N GLY A 103 -1.98 2.66 1.21
CA GLY A 103 -0.63 3.04 1.63
C GLY A 103 -0.30 2.58 3.05
N GLY A 104 0.47 3.36 3.81
CA GLY A 104 0.82 3.04 5.19
C GLY A 104 -0.17 3.57 6.24
N PHE A 105 -1.35 4.05 5.84
CA PHE A 105 -2.33 4.64 6.76
C PHE A 105 -2.68 3.71 7.93
N PHE A 106 -3.04 2.45 7.65
CA PHE A 106 -3.39 1.50 8.70
C PHE A 106 -2.20 1.18 9.62
N ILE A 107 -0.96 1.22 9.10
CA ILE A 107 0.24 1.04 9.92
C ILE A 107 0.31 2.14 10.97
N ILE A 108 0.16 3.40 10.56
CA ILE A 108 0.18 4.56 11.48
C ILE A 108 -0.98 4.45 12.48
N MET A 109 -2.21 4.32 11.98
CA MET A 109 -3.43 4.35 12.79
C MET A 109 -3.41 3.28 13.89
N VAL A 110 -3.11 2.04 13.53
CA VAL A 110 -3.18 0.92 14.47
C VAL A 110 -1.98 0.95 15.43
N SER A 111 -0.80 1.41 14.98
CA SER A 111 0.38 1.57 15.85
C SER A 111 0.19 2.68 16.89
N GLY A 112 -0.32 3.84 16.48
CA GLY A 112 -0.62 4.96 17.37
C GLY A 112 -1.69 4.59 18.41
N GLY A 113 -2.81 4.02 17.95
CA GLY A 113 -3.89 3.59 18.85
C GLY A 113 -3.48 2.51 19.85
N ALA A 114 -2.46 1.69 19.54
CA ALA A 114 -1.95 0.68 20.45
C ALA A 114 -1.28 1.27 21.71
N THR A 115 -0.90 2.55 21.72
CA THR A 115 -0.38 3.23 22.92
C THR A 115 -1.41 3.32 24.05
N MET A 116 -2.69 3.24 23.70
CA MET A 116 -3.80 3.35 24.64
C MET A 116 -4.21 1.99 25.23
N VAL A 117 -3.77 0.90 24.60
CA VAL A 117 -4.04 -0.47 25.04
C VAL A 117 -3.40 -0.76 26.40
N ALA A 118 -2.28 -0.11 26.72
CA ALA A 118 -1.62 -0.26 28.01
C ALA A 118 -2.50 0.17 29.21
N LYS A 119 -3.47 1.09 29.02
CA LYS A 119 -4.47 1.42 30.07
C LYS A 119 -5.34 0.23 30.48
N GLN A 120 -5.41 -0.79 29.63
CA GLN A 120 -6.17 -2.02 29.89
C GLN A 120 -5.31 -3.09 30.57
N GLY A 121 -4.05 -2.79 30.92
CA GLY A 121 -3.14 -3.73 31.57
C GLY A 121 -2.59 -4.83 30.65
N MET A 122 -2.79 -4.71 29.33
CA MET A 122 -2.31 -5.73 28.38
C MET A 122 -0.79 -5.67 28.19
N ASN A 123 -0.17 -6.84 28.16
CA ASN A 123 1.26 -6.97 27.88
C ASN A 123 1.56 -6.58 26.41
N PRO A 124 2.55 -5.70 26.12
CA PRO A 124 2.90 -5.31 24.76
C PRO A 124 3.17 -6.48 23.79
N VAL A 125 3.78 -7.56 24.28
CA VAL A 125 4.07 -8.75 23.47
C VAL A 125 2.79 -9.48 23.08
N GLU A 126 1.81 -9.56 24.00
CA GLU A 126 0.49 -10.11 23.70
C GLU A 126 -0.23 -9.26 22.67
N VAL A 127 -0.12 -7.93 22.76
CA VAL A 127 -0.69 -7.01 21.78
C VAL A 127 -0.18 -7.32 20.37
N GLY A 128 1.14 -7.45 20.21
CA GLY A 128 1.75 -7.87 18.96
C GLY A 128 1.35 -9.28 18.52
N GLY A 129 1.21 -10.22 19.46
CA GLY A 129 0.79 -11.60 19.19
C GLY A 129 -0.62 -11.70 18.62
N TRP A 130 -1.58 -11.00 19.22
CA TRP A 130 -2.97 -10.95 18.73
C TRP A 130 -3.07 -10.29 17.36
N ALA A 131 -2.29 -9.23 17.12
CA ALA A 131 -2.16 -8.61 15.81
C ALA A 131 -1.61 -9.59 14.77
N LEU A 132 -0.55 -10.34 15.11
CA LEU A 132 0.03 -11.36 14.24
C LEU A 132 -0.97 -12.47 13.91
N LEU A 133 -1.79 -12.88 14.87
CA LEU A 133 -2.84 -13.88 14.63
C LEU A 133 -3.89 -13.37 13.63
N GLY A 134 -4.31 -12.10 13.78
CA GLY A 134 -5.18 -11.43 12.81
C GLY A 134 -4.57 -11.38 11.41
N ALA A 135 -3.29 -11.00 11.33
CA ALA A 135 -2.51 -10.97 10.09
C ALA A 135 -2.34 -12.37 9.45
N ALA A 136 -2.04 -13.40 10.25
CA ALA A 136 -1.92 -14.77 9.76
C ALA A 136 -3.25 -15.26 9.16
N THR A 137 -4.35 -15.00 9.88
CA THR A 137 -5.70 -15.37 9.42
C THR A 137 -6.08 -14.65 8.13
N ALA A 138 -5.84 -13.34 8.05
CA ALA A 138 -6.07 -12.56 6.84
C ALA A 138 -5.19 -13.02 5.67
N THR A 139 -3.96 -13.45 5.94
CA THR A 139 -3.06 -14.03 4.91
C THR A 139 -3.63 -15.33 4.35
N VAL A 140 -4.07 -16.24 5.20
CA VAL A 140 -4.71 -17.50 4.77
C VAL A 140 -5.95 -17.23 3.92
N ILE A 141 -6.84 -16.35 4.38
CA ILE A 141 -8.08 -16.00 3.65
C ILE A 141 -7.76 -15.26 2.34
N GLY A 142 -6.81 -14.32 2.37
CA GLY A 142 -6.37 -13.59 1.18
C GLY A 142 -5.76 -14.51 0.12
N MET A 143 -5.14 -15.61 0.54
CA MET A 143 -4.57 -16.61 -0.37
C MET A 143 -5.57 -17.67 -0.83
N LEU A 144 -6.77 -17.75 -0.22
CA LEU A 144 -7.80 -18.74 -0.57
C LEU A 144 -8.17 -18.75 -2.07
N PRO A 145 -8.30 -17.60 -2.77
CA PRO A 145 -8.57 -17.59 -4.20
C PRO A 145 -7.49 -18.27 -5.07
N ALA A 146 -6.27 -18.50 -4.54
CA ALA A 146 -5.21 -19.20 -5.26
C ALA A 146 -5.59 -20.65 -5.58
N LEU A 147 -6.46 -21.26 -4.78
CA LEU A 147 -6.92 -22.64 -4.97
C LEU A 147 -7.79 -22.80 -6.23
N TRP A 148 -8.45 -21.74 -6.70
CA TRP A 148 -9.31 -21.75 -7.90
C TRP A 148 -8.62 -21.26 -9.17
N GLY A 149 -7.36 -20.81 -9.09
CA GLY A 149 -6.57 -20.47 -10.26
C GLY A 149 -5.44 -19.48 -9.98
N LEU A 150 -4.20 -19.97 -10.06
CA LEU A 150 -2.98 -19.22 -9.75
C LEU A 150 -2.76 -17.98 -10.63
N HIS A 151 -3.18 -18.03 -11.90
CA HIS A 151 -2.96 -16.96 -12.89
C HIS A 151 -4.18 -16.06 -13.09
N ARG A 152 -5.28 -16.29 -12.36
CA ARG A 152 -6.52 -15.48 -12.49
C ARG A 152 -6.31 -13.97 -12.34
N PRO A 153 -5.46 -13.47 -11.42
CA PRO A 153 -5.22 -12.03 -11.32
C PRO A 153 -4.64 -11.44 -12.61
N GLU A 154 -3.75 -12.18 -13.27
CA GLU A 154 -3.07 -11.76 -14.50
C GLU A 154 -4.04 -11.79 -15.68
N THR A 155 -4.80 -12.89 -15.86
CA THR A 155 -5.79 -13.00 -16.93
C THR A 155 -6.91 -11.97 -16.79
N THR A 156 -7.42 -11.77 -15.57
CA THR A 156 -8.49 -10.79 -15.29
C THR A 156 -8.02 -9.36 -15.55
N ALA A 157 -6.75 -9.04 -15.29
CA ALA A 157 -6.19 -7.72 -15.57
C ALA A 157 -6.15 -7.43 -17.08
N VAL A 158 -5.64 -8.39 -17.87
CA VAL A 158 -5.59 -8.27 -19.33
C VAL A 158 -6.99 -8.17 -19.94
N GLU A 159 -7.94 -9.02 -19.51
CA GLU A 159 -9.32 -8.96 -19.99
C GLU A 159 -10.02 -7.63 -19.67
N ARG A 160 -9.76 -7.06 -18.48
CA ARG A 160 -10.29 -5.75 -18.09
C ARG A 160 -9.71 -4.63 -18.96
N LEU A 161 -8.40 -4.68 -19.23
CA LEU A 161 -7.73 -3.72 -20.10
C LEU A 161 -8.29 -3.79 -21.52
N GLU A 162 -8.43 -4.97 -22.10
CA GLU A 162 -8.97 -5.16 -23.45
C GLU A 162 -10.39 -4.61 -23.57
N LYS A 163 -11.26 -4.89 -22.59
CA LYS A 163 -12.62 -4.34 -22.54
C LYS A 163 -12.61 -2.81 -22.43
N ALA A 164 -11.75 -2.26 -21.59
CA ALA A 164 -11.62 -0.82 -21.40
C ALA A 164 -11.14 -0.13 -22.69
N VAL A 165 -10.09 -0.64 -23.34
CA VAL A 165 -9.58 -0.11 -24.62
C VAL A 165 -10.61 -0.26 -25.73
N ALA A 166 -11.31 -1.40 -25.81
CA ALA A 166 -12.37 -1.58 -26.80
C ALA A 166 -13.48 -0.53 -26.63
N SER A 167 -13.94 -0.31 -25.40
CA SER A 167 -14.96 0.70 -25.08
C SER A 167 -14.48 2.12 -25.37
N TYR A 168 -13.21 2.42 -25.12
CA TYR A 168 -12.58 3.70 -25.42
C TYR A 168 -12.52 3.96 -26.92
N THR A 169 -12.09 2.97 -27.71
CA THR A 169 -11.97 3.11 -29.17
C THR A 169 -13.30 3.17 -29.90
N ALA A 170 -14.38 2.69 -29.27
CA ALA A 170 -15.73 2.75 -29.83
C ALA A 170 -16.41 4.10 -29.58
N ASP A 171 -15.90 4.89 -28.62
CA ASP A 171 -16.42 6.21 -28.28
C ASP A 171 -15.77 7.26 -29.21
N PRO A 172 -16.54 7.96 -30.07
CA PRO A 172 -15.99 8.96 -30.99
C PRO A 172 -15.52 10.24 -30.28
N ALA A 173 -15.90 10.46 -29.02
CA ALA A 173 -15.50 11.64 -28.24
C ALA A 173 -15.22 11.28 -26.76
N PRO A 174 -14.14 10.52 -26.48
CA PRO A 174 -13.84 10.07 -25.13
C PRO A 174 -13.54 11.26 -24.21
N THR A 175 -14.08 11.22 -22.99
CA THR A 175 -13.80 12.23 -21.97
C THR A 175 -12.38 12.09 -21.42
N VAL A 176 -11.79 13.20 -20.96
CA VAL A 176 -10.46 13.21 -20.32
C VAL A 176 -10.38 12.21 -19.16
N ALA A 177 -11.44 12.11 -18.36
CA ALA A 177 -11.53 11.14 -17.27
C ALA A 177 -11.47 9.68 -17.76
N ARG A 178 -12.12 9.34 -18.89
CA ARG A 178 -12.04 8.01 -19.50
C ARG A 178 -10.65 7.72 -20.04
N THR A 179 -10.00 8.70 -20.67
CA THR A 179 -8.61 8.56 -21.15
C THR A 179 -7.69 8.20 -19.99
N HIS A 180 -7.70 8.98 -18.90
CA HIS A 180 -6.90 8.69 -17.72
C HIS A 180 -7.22 7.33 -17.08
N GLN A 181 -8.50 6.95 -17.03
CA GLN A 181 -8.91 5.66 -16.48
C GLN A 181 -8.30 4.49 -17.26
N VAL A 182 -8.34 4.53 -18.59
CA VAL A 182 -7.83 3.46 -19.46
C VAL A 182 -6.30 3.42 -19.42
N GLU A 183 -5.64 4.57 -19.40
CA GLU A 183 -4.18 4.63 -19.26
C GLU A 183 -3.72 4.11 -17.88
N THR A 184 -4.44 4.44 -16.80
CA THR A 184 -4.18 3.91 -15.46
C THR A 184 -4.32 2.38 -15.43
N LEU A 185 -5.34 1.84 -16.11
CA LEU A 185 -5.54 0.40 -16.25
C LEU A 185 -4.41 -0.26 -17.05
N LEU A 186 -3.93 0.39 -18.12
CA LEU A 186 -2.81 -0.10 -18.93
C LEU A 186 -1.53 -0.19 -18.08
N VAL A 187 -1.20 0.89 -17.37
CA VAL A 187 -0.08 0.95 -16.43
C VAL A 187 -0.17 -0.15 -15.37
N THR A 188 -1.35 -0.30 -14.76
CA THR A 188 -1.60 -1.32 -13.73
C THR A 188 -1.43 -2.74 -14.29
N THR A 189 -1.89 -3.00 -15.50
CA THR A 189 -1.78 -4.31 -16.16
C THR A 189 -0.32 -4.66 -16.43
N TRP A 190 0.47 -3.72 -16.97
CA TRP A 190 1.92 -3.92 -17.14
C TRP A 190 2.62 -4.19 -15.81
N TYR A 191 2.25 -3.49 -14.75
CA TYR A 191 2.81 -3.74 -13.42
C TYR A 191 2.51 -5.15 -12.90
N ILE A 192 1.29 -5.65 -13.11
CA ILE A 192 0.92 -7.03 -12.76
C ILE A 192 1.77 -8.03 -13.54
N LEU A 193 1.99 -7.82 -14.85
CA LEU A 193 2.82 -8.71 -15.68
C LEU A 193 4.31 -8.66 -15.31
N PHE A 194 4.85 -7.47 -15.01
CA PHE A 194 6.23 -7.33 -14.53
C PHE A 194 6.42 -7.99 -13.16
N ASP A 195 5.48 -7.80 -12.23
CA ASP A 195 5.51 -8.44 -10.91
C ASP A 195 5.30 -9.96 -11.00
N ALA A 196 4.62 -10.44 -12.05
CA ALA A 196 4.53 -11.86 -12.39
C ALA A 196 5.82 -12.42 -13.01
N GLY A 197 6.71 -11.56 -13.49
CA GLY A 197 7.94 -11.94 -14.17
C GLY A 197 7.76 -12.28 -15.65
N HIS A 198 6.58 -12.03 -16.21
CA HIS A 198 6.26 -12.30 -17.61
C HIS A 198 7.02 -11.41 -18.58
N ALA A 199 7.38 -10.20 -18.14
CA ALA A 199 8.22 -9.28 -18.91
C ALA A 199 9.33 -8.69 -18.03
N ARG A 200 10.48 -8.38 -18.63
CA ARG A 200 11.61 -7.72 -17.94
C ARG A 200 12.41 -6.89 -18.94
N GLY A 201 12.58 -5.60 -18.65
CA GLY A 201 13.54 -4.76 -19.38
C GLY A 201 13.26 -4.56 -20.87
N GLY A 202 11.99 -4.53 -21.30
CA GLY A 202 11.63 -4.35 -22.71
C GLY A 202 11.48 -5.64 -23.51
N GLU A 203 11.70 -6.80 -22.91
CA GLU A 203 11.53 -8.12 -23.53
C GLU A 203 10.59 -9.02 -22.69
N SER A 204 9.94 -9.97 -23.37
CA SER A 204 9.20 -11.05 -22.72
C SER A 204 10.20 -12.03 -22.11
N THR A 205 10.03 -12.40 -20.83
CA THR A 205 10.98 -13.28 -20.12
C THR A 205 10.78 -14.75 -20.51
N SER A 206 10.79 -15.07 -21.80
CA SER A 206 10.76 -16.46 -22.26
C SER A 206 12.17 -17.03 -22.17
N ARG A 207 12.48 -17.69 -21.05
CA ARG A 207 13.72 -18.44 -20.89
C ARG A 207 13.55 -19.73 -21.70
N VAL A 208 14.24 -19.85 -22.84
CA VAL A 208 14.73 -20.98 -23.71
C VAL A 208 14.15 -22.41 -23.57
N VAL A 209 13.39 -22.77 -22.54
CA VAL A 209 12.73 -24.08 -22.38
C VAL A 209 11.20 -23.88 -22.49
N PRO A 210 10.55 -24.44 -23.52
CA PRO A 210 9.11 -24.35 -23.66
C PRO A 210 8.43 -25.16 -22.55
N SER A 211 7.71 -24.46 -21.67
CA SER A 211 6.76 -25.03 -20.73
C SER A 211 5.39 -24.42 -20.98
N GLU A 212 4.32 -25.11 -20.62
CA GLU A 212 2.93 -24.61 -20.72
C GLU A 212 2.72 -23.27 -19.98
N SER A 213 3.56 -22.96 -18.97
CA SER A 213 3.55 -21.67 -18.29
C SER A 213 4.20 -20.54 -19.11
N THR A 214 5.14 -20.89 -19.99
CA THR A 214 5.86 -19.96 -20.87
C THR A 214 4.93 -19.44 -21.97
N THR A 215 4.08 -20.30 -22.54
CA THR A 215 3.14 -19.94 -23.61
C THR A 215 2.07 -18.96 -23.12
N LEU A 216 1.51 -19.18 -21.94
CA LEU A 216 0.56 -18.25 -21.31
C LEU A 216 1.19 -16.88 -21.04
N SER A 217 2.44 -16.87 -20.56
CA SER A 217 3.18 -15.64 -20.27
C SER A 217 3.36 -14.77 -21.53
N GLU A 218 3.78 -15.40 -22.64
CA GLU A 218 3.91 -14.74 -23.94
C GLU A 218 2.57 -14.23 -24.47
N GLU A 219 1.50 -15.03 -24.35
CA GLU A 219 0.15 -14.65 -24.77
C GLU A 219 -0.34 -13.40 -24.04
N LEU A 220 -0.21 -13.34 -22.71
CA LEU A 220 -0.66 -12.20 -21.91
C LEU A 220 0.13 -10.92 -22.22
N VAL A 221 1.44 -11.04 -22.43
CA VAL A 221 2.30 -9.91 -22.83
C VAL A 221 1.89 -9.40 -24.22
N GLN A 222 1.66 -10.30 -25.16
CA GLN A 222 1.27 -9.94 -26.53
C GLN A 222 -0.11 -9.28 -26.59
N ARG A 223 -1.08 -9.79 -25.84
CA ARG A 223 -2.42 -9.20 -25.71
C ARG A 223 -2.37 -7.80 -25.11
N THR A 224 -1.58 -7.62 -24.06
CA THR A 224 -1.36 -6.31 -23.43
C THR A 224 -0.68 -5.33 -24.37
N LEU A 225 0.34 -5.77 -25.13
CA LEU A 225 1.00 -4.95 -26.15
C LEU A 225 0.04 -4.56 -27.27
N THR A 226 -0.84 -5.47 -27.70
CA THR A 226 -1.86 -5.19 -28.70
C THR A 226 -2.85 -4.12 -28.21
N ALA A 227 -3.31 -4.24 -26.96
CA ALA A 227 -4.17 -3.24 -26.34
C ALA A 227 -3.48 -1.87 -26.20
N HIS A 228 -2.19 -1.88 -25.81
CA HIS A 228 -1.34 -0.68 -25.72
C HIS A 228 -1.25 0.05 -27.06
N VAL A 229 -0.89 -0.67 -28.14
CA VAL A 229 -0.77 -0.10 -29.49
C VAL A 229 -2.13 0.42 -29.98
N ARG A 230 -3.21 -0.30 -29.70
CA ARG A 230 -4.56 0.14 -30.06
C ARG A 230 -4.94 1.43 -29.36
N LEU A 231 -4.69 1.54 -28.05
CA LEU A 231 -4.92 2.76 -27.28
C LEU A 231 -4.12 3.93 -27.84
N ALA A 232 -2.82 3.74 -28.06
CA ALA A 232 -1.93 4.78 -28.58
C ALA A 232 -2.37 5.32 -29.94
N ARG A 233 -2.89 4.46 -30.83
CA ARG A 233 -3.42 4.89 -32.14
C ARG A 233 -4.74 5.64 -32.04
N SER A 234 -5.54 5.34 -31.02
CA SER A 234 -6.85 5.98 -30.81
C SER A 234 -6.78 7.25 -29.98
N ASN A 235 -5.67 7.51 -29.28
CA ASN A 235 -5.58 8.62 -28.35
C ASN A 235 -5.30 9.94 -29.10
N PRO A 236 -6.24 10.91 -29.12
CA PRO A 236 -6.07 12.17 -29.85
C PRO A 236 -4.98 13.09 -29.25
N SER A 237 -4.50 12.81 -28.03
CA SER A 237 -3.45 13.60 -27.35
C SER A 237 -2.03 13.36 -27.86
N VAL A 238 -1.76 12.25 -28.58
CA VAL A 238 -0.40 11.89 -29.07
C VAL A 238 0.16 12.92 -30.08
N GLY A 239 -0.64 13.88 -30.52
CA GLY A 239 -0.22 15.02 -31.36
C GLY A 239 -0.11 16.39 -30.66
N ARG A 240 -0.47 16.54 -29.38
CA ARG A 240 -0.52 17.84 -28.69
C ARG A 240 0.65 18.01 -27.73
N ARG A 241 1.65 18.77 -28.18
CA ARG A 241 2.97 18.96 -27.54
C ARG A 241 2.96 19.68 -26.17
N ASP A 242 1.78 20.02 -25.62
CA ASP A 242 1.60 20.88 -24.42
C ASP A 242 1.06 20.15 -23.17
N ASP A 243 0.86 18.83 -23.22
CA ASP A 243 0.21 18.09 -22.11
C ASP A 243 1.10 17.87 -20.86
N SER A 244 2.39 18.23 -20.90
CA SER A 244 3.30 18.08 -19.75
C SER A 244 2.87 18.89 -18.53
N ALA A 245 2.20 20.03 -18.72
CA ALA A 245 1.74 20.89 -17.63
C ALA A 245 0.52 20.32 -16.89
N ALA A 246 -0.36 19.60 -17.60
CA ALA A 246 -1.53 18.95 -17.00
C ALA A 246 -1.13 17.65 -16.27
N GLU A 247 -0.12 16.93 -16.79
CA GLU A 247 0.42 15.73 -16.17
C GLU A 247 1.24 16.04 -14.91
N GLU A 248 1.95 17.19 -14.87
CA GLU A 248 2.61 17.72 -13.66
C GLU A 248 1.63 18.10 -12.52
N LEU A 249 0.38 18.42 -12.86
CA LEU A 249 -0.68 18.73 -11.88
C LEU A 249 -1.33 17.48 -11.26
N THR A 250 -1.04 16.29 -11.80
CA THR A 250 -1.54 15.02 -11.27
C THR A 250 -0.48 14.36 -10.39
N ASP A 251 -0.86 13.96 -9.17
CA ASP A 251 0.03 13.26 -8.22
C ASP A 251 0.53 11.88 -8.73
N THR A 252 0.00 11.42 -9.87
CA THR A 252 0.33 10.12 -10.49
C THR A 252 0.71 10.32 -11.97
N PRO A 253 1.94 10.78 -12.27
CA PRO A 253 2.39 10.91 -13.67
C PRO A 253 2.36 9.55 -14.37
N ASN A 254 1.97 9.53 -15.64
CA ASN A 254 1.85 8.32 -16.41
C ASN A 254 3.25 7.90 -16.88
N TYR A 255 3.76 6.79 -16.35
CA TYR A 255 5.11 6.32 -16.66
C TYR A 255 5.24 5.63 -18.02
N ILE A 256 4.13 5.49 -18.73
CA ILE A 256 4.09 4.81 -20.01
C ILE A 256 3.99 5.87 -21.10
N ASP A 257 5.10 6.01 -21.81
CA ASP A 257 5.15 6.76 -23.05
C ASP A 257 4.30 6.03 -24.12
N LEU A 258 3.10 6.55 -24.39
CA LEU A 258 2.19 6.00 -25.39
C LEU A 258 2.75 6.12 -26.82
N SER A 259 3.71 7.02 -27.06
CA SER A 259 4.39 7.11 -28.35
C SER A 259 5.30 5.90 -28.60
N ARG A 260 5.66 5.17 -27.54
CA ARG A 260 6.50 3.98 -27.63
C ARG A 260 5.63 2.72 -27.77
N HIS A 261 5.70 2.07 -28.93
CA HIS A 261 4.97 0.83 -29.23
C HIS A 261 5.72 -0.45 -28.84
N THR A 262 6.50 -0.40 -27.76
CA THR A 262 7.28 -1.55 -27.26
C THR A 262 6.93 -1.83 -25.81
N VAL A 263 7.29 -3.02 -25.31
CA VAL A 263 7.16 -3.36 -23.89
C VAL A 263 7.83 -2.27 -23.04
N PRO A 264 7.15 -1.71 -22.02
CA PRO A 264 7.74 -0.68 -21.17
C PRO A 264 8.98 -1.17 -20.42
N LEU A 265 9.84 -0.24 -20.01
CA LEU A 265 10.98 -0.57 -19.16
C LEU A 265 10.50 -1.02 -17.77
N ALA A 266 11.25 -1.95 -17.17
CA ALA A 266 10.96 -2.42 -15.83
C ALA A 266 11.12 -1.31 -14.78
N ARG A 267 10.33 -1.40 -13.70
CA ARG A 267 10.39 -0.44 -12.59
C ARG A 267 11.79 -0.38 -11.96
N PRO A 268 12.28 0.82 -11.58
CA PRO A 268 13.47 0.93 -10.76
C PRO A 268 13.33 0.20 -9.43
N SER A 269 14.43 -0.36 -8.93
CA SER A 269 14.42 -1.14 -7.68
C SER A 269 14.02 -0.31 -6.46
N ILE A 270 13.43 -0.98 -5.44
CA ILE A 270 13.07 -0.34 -4.15
C ILE A 270 14.25 0.44 -3.56
N ARG A 271 15.45 -0.15 -3.56
CA ARG A 271 16.67 0.50 -3.05
C ARG A 271 16.99 1.78 -3.79
N TYR A 272 16.94 1.75 -5.12
CA TYR A 272 17.21 2.92 -5.94
C TYR A 272 16.17 4.03 -5.71
N ARG A 273 14.90 3.67 -5.55
CA ARG A 273 13.82 4.64 -5.28
C ARG A 273 13.99 5.31 -3.92
N VAL A 274 14.27 4.53 -2.87
CA VAL A 274 14.58 5.06 -1.54
C VAL A 274 15.81 5.97 -1.57
N TYR A 275 16.90 5.50 -2.19
CA TYR A 275 18.15 6.27 -2.35
C TYR A 275 17.90 7.61 -3.07
N ARG A 276 17.18 7.59 -4.20
CA ARG A 276 16.86 8.81 -4.95
C ARG A 276 15.92 9.74 -4.18
N SER A 277 15.08 9.19 -3.31
CA SER A 277 14.17 9.96 -2.46
C SER A 277 14.84 10.56 -1.22
N LEU A 278 16.06 10.17 -0.85
CA LEU A 278 16.79 10.74 0.29
C LEU A 278 17.30 12.17 0.08
N HIS A 279 17.06 12.77 -1.08
CA HIS A 279 17.40 14.17 -1.34
C HIS A 279 16.47 15.12 -0.56
N TRP A 280 17.01 16.25 -0.07
CA TRP A 280 16.27 17.23 0.75
C TRP A 280 15.02 17.78 0.06
N TYR A 281 15.14 18.07 -1.23
CA TYR A 281 14.07 18.60 -2.06
C TYR A 281 13.23 17.52 -2.75
N SER A 282 13.36 16.24 -2.34
CA SER A 282 12.46 15.21 -2.84
C SER A 282 11.07 15.39 -2.23
N GLN A 283 10.04 15.02 -2.99
CA GLN A 283 8.66 15.02 -2.49
C GLN A 283 8.50 14.15 -1.23
N ALA A 284 9.20 13.02 -1.16
CA ALA A 284 9.13 12.11 -0.02
C ALA A 284 9.72 12.72 1.26
N THR A 285 10.90 13.33 1.17
CA THR A 285 11.55 14.01 2.30
C THR A 285 10.72 15.21 2.75
N MET A 286 10.28 16.05 1.80
CA MET A 286 9.50 17.24 2.10
C MET A 286 8.16 16.90 2.76
N ALA A 287 7.45 15.87 2.26
CA ALA A 287 6.22 15.39 2.87
C ALA A 287 6.47 14.87 4.29
N SER A 288 7.51 14.07 4.49
CA SER A 288 7.89 13.55 5.81
C SER A 288 8.21 14.68 6.80
N ILE A 289 8.95 15.72 6.39
CA ILE A 289 9.27 16.88 7.23
C ILE A 289 8.01 17.63 7.61
N LYS A 290 7.13 17.92 6.63
CA LYS A 290 5.86 18.61 6.88
C LYS A 290 4.99 17.85 7.89
N VAL A 291 4.86 16.54 7.72
CA VAL A 291 4.13 15.68 8.65
C VAL A 291 4.78 15.68 10.03
N THR A 292 6.12 15.59 10.10
CA THR A 292 6.85 15.63 11.38
C THR A 292 6.57 16.92 12.16
N VAL A 293 6.67 18.07 11.48
CA VAL A 293 6.41 19.38 12.10
C VAL A 293 4.95 19.52 12.52
N ALA A 294 4.02 19.07 11.68
CA ALA A 294 2.59 19.13 11.97
C ALA A 294 2.20 18.25 13.16
N CYS A 295 2.62 16.97 13.17
CA CYS A 295 2.31 16.03 14.25
C CYS A 295 2.93 16.47 15.58
N LEU A 296 4.19 16.94 15.60
CA LEU A 296 4.80 17.46 16.84
C LEU A 296 4.09 18.71 17.34
N GLY A 297 3.77 19.65 16.44
CA GLY A 297 3.05 20.86 16.80
C GLY A 297 1.66 20.55 17.37
N ALA A 298 0.90 19.70 16.69
CA ALA A 298 -0.42 19.27 17.13
C ALA A 298 -0.37 18.47 18.44
N GLY A 299 0.61 17.58 18.61
CA GLY A 299 0.81 16.80 19.83
C GLY A 299 1.13 17.69 21.04
N VAL A 300 2.07 18.62 20.89
CA VAL A 300 2.44 19.56 21.98
C VAL A 300 1.27 20.47 22.34
N LEU A 301 0.58 21.03 21.34
CA LEU A 301 -0.60 21.88 21.59
C LEU A 301 -1.74 21.07 22.23
N GLY A 302 -1.98 19.84 21.78
CA GLY A 302 -3.00 18.96 22.34
C GLY A 302 -2.74 18.66 23.81
N ILE A 303 -1.50 18.32 24.17
CA ILE A 303 -1.10 18.10 25.56
C ILE A 303 -1.25 19.39 26.38
N ALA A 304 -0.81 20.54 25.85
CA ALA A 304 -0.95 21.83 26.54
C ALA A 304 -2.42 22.24 26.76
N CYS A 305 -3.33 21.81 25.88
CA CYS A 305 -4.77 21.99 26.02
C CYS A 305 -5.45 20.93 26.92
N GLY A 306 -4.70 19.96 27.44
CA GLY A 306 -5.21 18.91 28.33
C GLY A 306 -5.89 17.73 27.63
N PHE A 307 -5.52 17.42 26.38
CA PHE A 307 -6.03 16.24 25.68
C PHE A 307 -5.21 14.98 25.99
N ASP A 308 -5.92 13.91 26.35
CA ASP A 308 -5.33 12.60 26.70
C ASP A 308 -5.00 11.69 25.50
N ARG A 309 -5.12 12.22 24.27
CA ARG A 309 -4.98 11.46 23.01
C ARG A 309 -3.96 12.09 22.05
N PRO A 310 -2.68 12.20 22.46
CA PRO A 310 -1.61 12.67 21.59
C PRO A 310 -1.37 11.75 20.37
N ASP A 311 -1.90 10.53 20.37
CA ASP A 311 -1.88 9.58 19.25
C ASP A 311 -2.75 10.01 18.05
N TRP A 312 -3.60 11.04 18.22
CA TRP A 312 -4.44 11.61 17.14
C TRP A 312 -3.77 12.73 16.34
N ALA A 313 -2.60 13.19 16.78
CA ALA A 313 -1.82 14.25 16.14
C ALA A 313 -1.06 13.77 14.91
#